data_AF-A0A0R3UN25-F1
#
_entry.id   AF-A0A0R3UN25-F1
#
_cell.length_a   1.000
_cell.length_b   1.000
_cell.length_c   1.000
_cell.angle_alpha   90.00
_cell.angle_beta   90.00
_cell.angle_gamma   90.00
#
_symmetry.space_group_name_H-M   'P 1'
#
loop_
_entity.id
_entity.type
_entity.pdbx_description
1 polymer ?
#
loop_
_entity_poly.entity_id
_entity_poly.type
_entity_poly.pdbx_seq_one_letter_code
_entity_poly.pdbx_strand_id
1 'polypeptide(L)'
;MNEKDYKPLPGACVKNLCDKLFEKRKTGAMEVEQLVKTLVSKNRHMEVEKIIHFFGREFILSSNANVRKGGLIGLASVAIGLGHASRNYSDDLILPLLQVLRDGDARVRYFACESLYNIMKVLQVHSLKYLNDVFEALSTISTLNSMPTLNVVIYLPQLLDGLFRILGDSNSEIRRKCDLLLCDFLSNIGENPASVDLNSLMNILIANCRMATVSLSNMSLEDKALDSLMVLSGAKSTTVQSPERLQQVTALQWIHRFIEVSAGNGLKLLRLVAPILSAILPCLEDFDDLAADINEKLMKFVHDSQQPDSQPPPANSSEARKSAGLDCFNILKVIYKMFDHSSVLTRLAALRWVEVLVVVQPEAVLANSGELMPLLLKLFSDPAVEVVHSAVALVGCLCKHPVARDLSDASSSDLQRVLAKLVTVSPGMGDDHQGERASILCLRFLLDVVNRFISDTDMLVEKGNLIIT
;
A
#
# COMPACT_ATOMS: atom_id res chain seq x y z
N MET A 1 -31.55 44.65 -23.56
CA MET A 1 -30.18 44.78 -23.03
C MET A 1 -29.28 43.94 -23.90
N ASN A 2 -28.31 44.54 -24.60
CA ASN A 2 -27.39 43.79 -25.46
C ASN A 2 -26.57 42.82 -24.60
N GLU A 3 -26.32 41.62 -25.12
CA GLU A 3 -25.49 40.57 -24.50
C GLU A 3 -24.05 41.04 -24.19
N LYS A 4 -23.60 42.13 -24.83
CA LYS A 4 -22.26 42.72 -24.70
C LYS A 4 -22.00 43.52 -23.42
N ASP A 5 -23.02 43.84 -22.62
CA ASP A 5 -22.86 44.66 -21.39
C ASP A 5 -23.06 43.88 -20.09
N TYR A 6 -23.31 42.57 -20.15
CA TYR A 6 -23.43 41.76 -18.95
C TYR A 6 -22.05 41.56 -18.31
N LYS A 7 -21.83 42.15 -17.14
CA LYS A 7 -20.64 41.91 -16.30
C LYS A 7 -20.97 40.82 -15.28
N PRO A 8 -20.53 39.56 -15.50
CA PRO A 8 -20.89 38.43 -14.63
C PRO A 8 -20.28 38.53 -13.23
N LEU A 9 -19.24 39.36 -13.05
CA LEU A 9 -18.57 39.58 -11.78
C LEU A 9 -18.57 41.07 -11.37
N PRO A 10 -18.63 41.37 -10.06
CA PRO A 10 -18.45 42.73 -9.56
C PRO A 10 -17.10 43.33 -9.98
N GLY A 11 -17.06 44.62 -10.31
CA GLY A 11 -15.83 45.28 -10.75
C GLY A 11 -14.68 45.25 -9.72
N ALA A 12 -15.01 45.29 -8.42
CA ALA A 12 -14.04 45.15 -7.34
C ALA A 12 -13.42 43.74 -7.31
N CYS A 13 -14.24 42.70 -7.48
CA CYS A 13 -13.80 41.31 -7.60
C CYS A 13 -12.82 41.13 -8.77
N VAL A 14 -13.18 41.63 -9.96
CA VAL A 14 -12.31 41.60 -11.15
C VAL A 14 -10.98 42.31 -10.90
N LYS A 15 -11.01 43.47 -10.23
CA LYS A 15 -9.79 44.22 -9.88
C LYS A 15 -8.89 43.42 -8.94
N ASN A 16 -9.47 42.75 -7.95
CA ASN A 16 -8.74 41.90 -7.00
C ASN A 16 -8.11 40.68 -7.70
N LEU A 17 -8.84 40.02 -8.60
CA LEU A 17 -8.35 38.87 -9.37
C LEU A 17 -7.17 39.22 -10.29
N CYS A 18 -7.14 40.44 -10.82
CA CYS A 18 -6.08 40.92 -11.71
C CYS A 18 -4.87 41.54 -10.99
N ASP A 19 -4.88 41.59 -9.65
CA ASP A 19 -3.81 42.23 -8.87
C ASP A 19 -2.50 41.42 -8.93
N LYS A 20 -1.37 42.11 -8.76
CA LYS A 20 -0.03 41.50 -8.73
C LYS A 20 0.17 40.67 -7.46
N LEU A 21 -0.42 41.08 -6.34
CA LEU A 21 -0.32 40.39 -5.05
C LEU A 21 -1.23 39.17 -5.00
N PHE A 22 -0.67 38.03 -4.58
CA PHE A 22 -1.40 36.77 -4.45
C PHE A 22 -2.57 36.86 -3.46
N GLU A 23 -2.36 37.47 -2.29
CA GLU A 23 -3.41 37.62 -1.26
C GLU A 23 -4.65 38.35 -1.79
N LYS A 24 -4.46 39.38 -2.60
CA LYS A 24 -5.60 40.09 -3.22
C LYS A 24 -6.33 39.24 -4.25
N ARG A 25 -5.60 38.44 -5.03
CA ARG A 25 -6.23 37.47 -5.95
C ARG A 25 -7.07 36.46 -5.18
N LYS A 26 -6.56 35.98 -4.04
CA LYS A 26 -7.28 35.07 -3.14
C LYS A 26 -8.55 35.71 -2.59
N THR A 27 -8.52 36.99 -2.20
CA THR A 27 -9.74 37.73 -1.81
C THR A 27 -10.77 37.76 -2.94
N GLY A 28 -10.35 38.12 -4.16
CA GLY A 28 -11.25 38.10 -5.32
C GLY A 28 -11.82 36.71 -5.61
N ALA A 29 -11.03 35.66 -5.40
CA ALA A 29 -11.44 34.28 -5.61
C ALA A 29 -12.49 33.80 -4.59
N MET A 30 -12.33 34.18 -3.32
CA MET A 30 -13.32 33.91 -2.26
C MET A 30 -14.66 34.60 -2.56
N GLU A 31 -14.63 35.81 -3.12
CA GLU A 31 -15.84 36.50 -3.58
C GLU A 31 -16.54 35.72 -4.72
N VAL A 32 -15.78 35.18 -5.68
CA VAL A 32 -16.32 34.31 -6.75
C VAL A 32 -16.96 33.06 -6.18
N GLU A 33 -16.27 32.37 -5.26
CA GLU A 33 -16.79 31.16 -4.63
C GLU A 33 -18.13 31.43 -3.94
N GLN A 34 -18.22 32.50 -3.14
CA GLN A 34 -19.43 32.87 -2.41
C GLN A 34 -20.58 33.26 -3.35
N LEU A 35 -20.25 33.95 -4.45
CA LEU A 35 -21.23 34.28 -5.49
C LEU A 35 -21.79 33.02 -6.14
N VAL A 36 -20.92 32.09 -6.56
CA VAL A 36 -21.34 30.83 -7.19
C VAL A 36 -22.19 30.00 -6.24
N LYS A 37 -21.82 29.87 -4.96
CA LYS A 37 -22.65 29.21 -3.93
C LYS A 37 -24.05 29.81 -3.85
N THR A 38 -24.15 31.14 -3.91
CA THR A 38 -25.43 31.87 -3.87
C THR A 38 -26.26 31.66 -5.14
N LEU A 39 -25.62 31.56 -6.30
CA LEU A 39 -26.31 31.30 -7.57
C LEU A 39 -26.83 29.86 -7.64
N VAL A 40 -26.04 28.90 -7.16
CA VAL A 40 -26.43 27.49 -7.08
C VAL A 40 -27.61 27.30 -6.14
N SER A 41 -27.60 27.93 -4.95
CA SER A 41 -28.74 27.83 -4.01
C SER A 41 -30.03 28.47 -4.55
N LYS A 42 -29.92 29.36 -5.55
CA LYS A 42 -31.04 30.00 -6.25
C LYS A 42 -31.37 29.33 -7.59
N ASN A 43 -30.74 28.20 -7.93
CA ASN A 43 -30.90 27.48 -9.22
C ASN A 43 -30.64 28.35 -10.46
N ARG A 44 -29.72 29.32 -10.38
CA ARG A 44 -29.37 30.24 -11.48
C ARG A 44 -28.25 29.69 -12.37
N HIS A 45 -28.51 28.55 -13.00
CA HIS A 45 -27.52 27.82 -13.80
C HIS A 45 -26.91 28.63 -14.96
N MET A 46 -27.72 29.41 -15.67
CA MET A 46 -27.24 30.26 -16.76
C MET A 46 -26.26 31.36 -16.30
N GLU A 47 -26.39 31.86 -15.07
CA GLU A 47 -25.48 32.87 -14.54
C GLU A 47 -24.12 32.27 -14.19
N VAL A 48 -24.11 31.02 -13.68
CA VAL A 48 -22.88 30.26 -13.42
C VAL A 48 -22.14 29.99 -14.74
N GLU A 49 -22.84 29.53 -15.76
CA GLU A 49 -22.26 29.26 -17.09
C GLU A 49 -21.63 30.52 -17.69
N LYS A 50 -22.29 31.68 -17.57
CA LYS A 50 -21.73 32.97 -17.97
C LYS A 50 -20.46 33.33 -17.21
N ILE A 51 -20.36 33.01 -15.92
CA ILE A 51 -19.14 33.23 -15.13
C ILE A 51 -18.00 32.33 -15.64
N ILE A 52 -18.27 31.05 -15.90
CA ILE A 52 -17.26 30.09 -16.39
C ILE A 52 -16.72 30.55 -17.75
N HIS A 53 -17.61 30.86 -18.70
CA HIS A 53 -17.20 31.34 -20.02
C HIS A 53 -16.47 32.68 -19.96
N PHE A 54 -16.84 33.57 -19.03
CA PHE A 54 -16.14 34.83 -18.83
C PHE A 54 -14.70 34.62 -18.40
N PHE A 55 -14.43 33.70 -17.47
CA PHE A 55 -13.05 33.33 -17.12
C PHE A 55 -12.30 32.72 -18.30
N GLY A 56 -12.91 31.79 -19.02
CA GLY A 56 -12.30 31.16 -20.19
C GLY A 56 -11.90 32.17 -21.28
N ARG A 57 -12.75 33.16 -21.55
CA ARG A 57 -12.52 34.12 -22.64
C ARG A 57 -11.68 35.32 -22.24
N GLU A 58 -11.98 35.95 -21.11
CA GLU A 58 -11.37 37.23 -20.73
C GLU A 58 -10.11 37.06 -19.88
N PHE A 59 -10.02 35.96 -19.11
CA PHE A 59 -8.88 35.74 -18.23
C PHE A 59 -7.86 34.76 -18.82
N ILE A 60 -8.30 33.55 -19.17
CA ILE A 60 -7.40 32.46 -19.59
C ILE A 60 -6.66 32.81 -20.89
N LEU A 61 -7.34 33.43 -21.85
CA LEU A 61 -6.75 33.86 -23.12
C LEU A 61 -6.03 35.21 -23.07
N SER A 62 -5.91 35.82 -21.88
CA SER A 62 -5.30 37.14 -21.74
C SER A 62 -3.80 37.11 -22.06
N SER A 63 -3.29 38.14 -22.74
CA SER A 63 -1.84 38.34 -22.92
C SER A 63 -1.11 38.62 -21.60
N ASN A 64 -1.82 39.10 -20.56
CA ASN A 64 -1.24 39.44 -19.27
C ASN A 64 -1.19 38.24 -18.32
N ALA A 65 0.02 37.87 -17.89
CA ALA A 65 0.24 36.73 -16.99
C ALA A 65 -0.48 36.84 -15.64
N ASN A 66 -0.66 38.04 -15.08
CA ASN A 66 -1.38 38.19 -13.81
C ASN A 66 -2.89 37.99 -13.97
N VAL A 67 -3.43 38.40 -15.11
CA VAL A 67 -4.83 38.15 -15.47
C VAL A 67 -5.05 36.65 -15.65
N ARG A 68 -4.18 35.94 -16.38
CA ARG A 68 -4.25 34.48 -16.49
C ARG A 68 -4.22 33.78 -15.12
N LYS A 69 -3.31 34.18 -14.21
CA LYS A 69 -3.26 33.67 -12.82
C LYS A 69 -4.56 33.90 -12.05
N GLY A 70 -5.15 35.09 -12.19
CA GLY A 70 -6.46 35.41 -11.62
C GLY A 70 -7.56 34.49 -12.18
N GLY A 71 -7.52 34.19 -13.47
CA GLY A 71 -8.48 33.30 -14.14
C GLY A 71 -8.40 31.86 -13.65
N LEU A 72 -7.19 31.35 -13.47
CA LEU A 72 -6.95 30.00 -12.98
C LEU A 72 -7.51 29.80 -11.57
N ILE A 73 -7.16 30.70 -10.63
CA ILE A 73 -7.68 30.67 -9.26
C ILE A 73 -9.20 30.91 -9.23
N GLY A 74 -9.70 31.78 -10.12
CA GLY A 74 -11.12 32.05 -10.29
C GLY A 74 -11.92 30.81 -10.71
N LEU A 75 -11.48 30.09 -11.75
CA LEU A 75 -12.11 28.84 -12.19
C LEU A 75 -12.09 27.76 -11.11
N ALA A 76 -10.98 27.62 -10.37
CA ALA A 76 -10.92 26.71 -9.23
C ALA A 76 -11.97 27.08 -8.16
N SER A 77 -12.14 28.37 -7.89
CA SER A 77 -13.14 28.86 -6.91
C SER A 77 -14.58 28.67 -7.40
N VAL A 78 -14.82 28.76 -8.71
CA VAL A 78 -16.10 28.38 -9.30
C VAL A 78 -16.39 26.89 -9.06
N ALA A 79 -15.42 26.01 -9.32
CA ALA A 79 -15.59 24.57 -9.08
C ALA A 79 -15.88 24.26 -7.60
N ILE A 80 -15.14 24.88 -6.67
CA ILE A 80 -15.37 24.73 -5.22
C ILE A 80 -16.77 25.23 -4.84
N GLY A 81 -17.17 26.39 -5.37
CA GLY A 81 -18.50 26.95 -5.13
C GLY A 81 -19.65 26.08 -5.68
N LEU A 82 -19.41 25.36 -6.78
CA LEU A 82 -20.37 24.42 -7.36
C LEU A 82 -20.51 23.11 -6.57
N GLY A 83 -19.46 22.67 -5.88
CA GLY A 83 -19.44 21.38 -5.18
C GLY A 83 -19.80 20.23 -6.12
N HIS A 84 -20.79 19.41 -5.76
CA HIS A 84 -21.24 18.28 -6.60
C HIS A 84 -21.83 18.70 -7.97
N ALA A 85 -22.32 19.94 -8.11
CA ALA A 85 -22.85 20.43 -9.39
C ALA A 85 -21.75 20.65 -10.44
N SER A 86 -20.47 20.68 -10.03
CA SER A 86 -19.32 20.87 -10.93
C SER A 86 -19.24 19.82 -12.04
N ARG A 87 -19.79 18.61 -11.82
CA ARG A 87 -19.84 17.53 -12.83
C ARG A 87 -20.55 17.93 -14.13
N ASN A 88 -21.50 18.87 -14.05
CA ASN A 88 -22.24 19.35 -15.22
C ASN A 88 -21.46 20.37 -16.06
N TYR A 89 -20.33 20.86 -15.53
CA TYR A 89 -19.50 21.91 -16.13
C TYR A 89 -18.05 21.43 -16.31
N SER A 90 -17.82 20.12 -16.28
CA SER A 90 -16.48 19.57 -16.15
C SER A 90 -15.58 19.92 -17.34
N ASP A 91 -16.14 19.95 -18.57
CA ASP A 91 -15.37 20.28 -19.78
C ASP A 91 -14.98 21.76 -19.79
N ASP A 92 -15.93 22.65 -19.48
CA ASP A 92 -15.69 24.10 -19.42
C ASP A 92 -14.74 24.50 -18.29
N LEU A 93 -14.65 23.68 -17.24
CA LEU A 93 -13.71 23.89 -16.14
C LEU A 93 -12.31 23.35 -16.47
N ILE A 94 -12.18 22.15 -17.04
CA ILE A 94 -10.87 21.50 -17.20
C ILE A 94 -10.16 21.88 -18.50
N LEU A 95 -10.86 21.94 -19.64
CA LEU A 95 -10.22 22.17 -20.94
C LEU A 95 -9.41 23.47 -21.00
N PRO A 96 -9.88 24.61 -20.44
CA PRO A 96 -9.07 25.83 -20.41
C PRO A 96 -7.77 25.66 -19.62
N LEU A 97 -7.76 24.84 -18.56
CA LEU A 97 -6.56 24.62 -17.76
C LEU A 97 -5.53 23.77 -18.49
N LEU A 98 -5.98 22.75 -19.23
CA LEU A 98 -5.09 21.93 -20.07
C LEU A 98 -4.33 22.76 -21.10
N GLN A 99 -4.97 23.77 -21.68
CA GLN A 99 -4.31 24.70 -22.59
C GLN A 99 -3.22 25.52 -21.86
N VAL A 100 -3.50 26.00 -20.66
CA VAL A 100 -2.59 26.86 -19.88
C VAL A 100 -1.43 26.08 -19.26
N LEU A 101 -1.52 24.76 -19.14
CA LEU A 101 -0.37 23.91 -18.77
C LEU A 101 0.81 24.08 -19.75
N ARG A 102 0.56 24.51 -20.99
CA ARG A 102 1.59 24.80 -22.00
C ARG A 102 1.97 26.30 -22.09
N ASP A 103 1.61 27.11 -21.09
CA ASP A 103 1.91 28.55 -21.07
C ASP A 103 3.42 28.84 -21.08
N GLY A 104 3.84 29.93 -21.72
CA GLY A 104 5.24 30.35 -21.73
C GLY A 104 5.78 30.77 -20.36
N ASP A 105 4.96 31.35 -19.48
CA ASP A 105 5.37 31.76 -18.12
C ASP A 105 5.25 30.58 -17.14
N ALA A 106 6.40 30.17 -16.59
CA ALA A 106 6.54 29.16 -15.56
C ALA A 106 5.56 29.31 -14.38
N ARG A 107 5.38 30.53 -13.88
CA ARG A 107 4.48 30.79 -12.76
C ARG A 107 3.02 30.61 -13.16
N VAL A 108 2.65 30.91 -14.40
CA VAL A 108 1.28 30.67 -14.89
C VAL A 108 1.02 29.16 -14.97
N ARG A 109 1.98 28.38 -15.49
CA ARG A 109 1.90 26.91 -15.47
C ARG A 109 1.73 26.34 -14.06
N TYR A 110 2.47 26.86 -13.07
CA TYR A 110 2.29 26.48 -11.66
C TYR A 110 0.85 26.69 -11.17
N PHE A 111 0.30 27.89 -11.38
CA PHE A 111 -1.08 28.19 -10.99
C PHE A 111 -2.09 27.31 -11.75
N ALA A 112 -1.78 26.89 -12.97
CA ALA A 112 -2.64 26.00 -13.74
C ALA A 112 -2.64 24.60 -13.15
N CYS A 113 -1.48 24.05 -12.78
CA CYS A 113 -1.40 22.77 -12.07
C CYS A 113 -2.15 22.81 -10.73
N GLU A 114 -1.95 23.86 -9.94
CA GLU A 114 -2.64 24.03 -8.64
C GLU A 114 -4.16 24.14 -8.80
N SER A 115 -4.61 24.93 -9.77
CA SER A 115 -6.04 25.12 -10.04
C SER A 115 -6.68 23.84 -10.59
N LEU A 116 -5.96 23.10 -11.44
CA LEU A 116 -6.40 21.83 -12.00
C LEU A 116 -6.57 20.78 -10.91
N TYR A 117 -5.60 20.67 -10.00
CA TYR A 117 -5.72 19.80 -8.82
C TYR A 117 -6.97 20.14 -7.99
N ASN A 118 -7.19 21.42 -7.70
CA ASN A 118 -8.36 21.84 -6.91
C ASN A 118 -9.67 21.50 -7.61
N ILE A 119 -9.77 21.68 -8.93
CA ILE A 119 -10.96 21.31 -9.72
C ILE A 119 -11.14 19.79 -9.74
N MET A 120 -10.09 19.02 -9.99
CA MET A 120 -10.13 17.56 -10.01
C MET A 120 -10.53 16.97 -8.65
N LYS A 121 -10.05 17.56 -7.55
CA LYS A 121 -10.43 17.19 -6.18
C LYS A 121 -11.94 17.33 -5.94
N VAL A 122 -12.57 18.35 -6.53
CA VAL A 122 -14.02 18.56 -6.44
C VAL A 122 -14.78 17.59 -7.36
N LEU A 123 -14.27 17.34 -8.57
CA LEU A 123 -14.91 16.45 -9.56
C LEU A 123 -14.80 14.96 -9.20
N GLN A 124 -13.79 14.58 -8.40
CA GLN A 124 -13.54 13.22 -7.94
C GLN A 124 -13.54 12.21 -9.10
N VAL A 125 -14.41 11.19 -9.09
CA VAL A 125 -14.51 10.14 -10.12
C VAL A 125 -14.77 10.70 -11.53
N HIS A 126 -15.41 11.87 -11.65
CA HIS A 126 -15.65 12.50 -12.96
C HIS A 126 -14.39 13.08 -13.59
N SER A 127 -13.32 13.29 -12.80
CA SER A 127 -12.03 13.78 -13.34
C SER A 127 -11.30 12.71 -14.16
N LEU A 128 -11.67 11.43 -14.01
CA LEU A 128 -10.98 10.31 -14.66
C LEU A 128 -11.01 10.39 -16.19
N LYS A 129 -12.06 10.96 -16.79
CA LYS A 129 -12.13 11.12 -18.25
C LYS A 129 -11.05 12.06 -18.83
N TYR A 130 -10.48 12.95 -18.01
CA TYR A 130 -9.43 13.89 -18.44
C TYR A 130 -8.03 13.41 -18.09
N LEU A 131 -7.91 12.28 -17.40
CA LEU A 131 -6.66 11.87 -16.78
C LEU A 131 -5.55 11.70 -17.82
N ASN A 132 -5.88 11.19 -19.01
CA ASN A 132 -4.94 11.07 -20.13
C ASN A 132 -4.42 12.43 -20.62
N ASP A 133 -5.31 13.41 -20.79
CA ASP A 133 -4.92 14.74 -21.26
C ASP A 133 -4.10 15.50 -20.20
N VAL A 134 -4.51 15.37 -18.93
CA VAL A 134 -3.76 15.90 -17.78
C VAL A 134 -2.37 15.27 -17.73
N PHE A 135 -2.30 13.96 -17.90
CA PHE A 135 -1.05 13.21 -17.90
C PHE A 135 -0.12 13.65 -19.04
N GLU A 136 -0.63 13.77 -20.27
CA GLU A 136 0.16 14.22 -21.42
C GLU A 136 0.73 15.63 -21.16
N ALA A 137 -0.11 16.52 -20.62
CA ALA A 137 0.30 17.87 -20.30
C ALA A 137 1.36 17.91 -19.18
N LEU A 138 1.19 17.13 -18.11
CA LEU A 138 2.16 17.04 -17.01
C LEU A 138 3.49 16.39 -17.43
N SER A 139 3.44 15.30 -18.21
CA SER A 139 4.63 14.63 -18.74
C SER A 139 5.47 15.58 -19.62
N THR A 140 4.80 16.39 -20.45
CA THR A 140 5.46 17.44 -21.24
C THR A 140 6.12 18.49 -20.34
N ILE A 141 5.48 18.90 -19.24
CA ILE A 141 6.06 19.87 -18.30
C ILE A 141 7.29 19.30 -17.59
N SER A 142 7.22 18.04 -17.14
CA SER A 142 8.31 17.37 -16.42
C SER A 142 9.54 17.14 -17.30
N THR A 143 9.34 16.64 -18.52
CA THR A 143 10.43 16.39 -19.49
C THR A 143 11.13 17.66 -19.93
N LEU A 144 10.42 18.80 -19.99
CA LEU A 144 10.99 20.09 -20.33
C LEU A 144 11.79 20.74 -19.18
N ASN A 145 11.97 20.07 -18.03
CA ASN A 145 12.68 20.54 -16.84
C ASN A 145 12.33 22.00 -16.45
N SER A 146 11.11 22.40 -16.79
CA SER A 146 10.71 23.81 -16.93
C SER A 146 10.12 24.39 -15.64
N MET A 147 10.04 23.59 -14.57
CA MET A 147 9.43 23.94 -13.29
C MET A 147 10.12 23.26 -12.08
N PRO A 148 11.33 23.69 -11.68
CA PRO A 148 12.01 23.14 -10.49
C PRO A 148 11.21 23.32 -9.18
N THR A 149 10.25 24.25 -9.14
CA THR A 149 9.47 24.63 -7.95
C THR A 149 8.09 23.98 -7.86
N LEU A 150 7.61 23.29 -8.91
CA LEU A 150 6.34 22.57 -8.85
C LEU A 150 6.57 21.24 -8.14
N ASN A 151 6.31 21.23 -6.84
CA ASN A 151 6.35 20.01 -6.05
C ASN A 151 5.07 19.18 -6.31
N VAL A 152 4.93 18.59 -7.51
CA VAL A 152 3.80 17.68 -7.87
C VAL A 152 3.71 16.52 -6.88
N VAL A 153 4.84 16.19 -6.27
CA VAL A 153 5.01 15.11 -5.31
C VAL A 153 4.13 15.32 -4.05
N ILE A 154 3.72 16.55 -3.68
CA ILE A 154 2.73 16.77 -2.60
C ILE A 154 1.31 16.31 -2.96
N TYR A 155 0.98 16.29 -4.26
CA TYR A 155 -0.32 15.87 -4.79
C TYR A 155 -0.33 14.40 -5.19
N LEU A 156 0.84 13.77 -5.19
CA LEU A 156 1.00 12.39 -5.60
C LEU A 156 0.09 11.42 -4.83
N PRO A 157 -0.16 11.54 -3.51
CA PRO A 157 -1.11 10.65 -2.84
C PRO A 157 -2.53 10.69 -3.42
N GLN A 158 -2.97 11.81 -4.00
CA GLN A 158 -4.29 11.88 -4.65
C GLN A 158 -4.26 11.41 -6.10
N LEU A 159 -3.10 11.45 -6.75
CA LEU A 159 -2.93 11.10 -8.16
C LEU A 159 -2.51 9.66 -8.38
N LEU A 160 -1.78 9.06 -7.43
CA LEU A 160 -1.09 7.78 -7.60
C LEU A 160 -2.05 6.66 -7.99
N ASP A 161 -3.21 6.57 -7.34
CA ASP A 161 -4.22 5.56 -7.69
C ASP A 161 -4.76 5.75 -9.13
N GLY A 162 -4.92 6.99 -9.57
CA GLY A 162 -5.26 7.30 -10.96
C GLY A 162 -4.16 6.86 -11.93
N LEU A 163 -2.90 7.13 -11.60
CA LEU A 163 -1.74 6.71 -12.40
C LEU A 163 -1.66 5.18 -12.52
N PHE A 164 -1.93 4.43 -11.43
CA PHE A 164 -2.03 2.97 -11.51
C PHE A 164 -3.15 2.50 -12.43
N ARG A 165 -4.30 3.17 -12.47
CA ARG A 165 -5.35 2.84 -13.46
C ARG A 165 -4.89 3.09 -14.91
N ILE A 166 -4.07 4.12 -15.16
CA ILE A 166 -3.48 4.36 -16.49
C ILE A 166 -2.45 3.27 -16.84
N LEU A 167 -1.69 2.77 -15.86
CA LEU A 167 -0.85 1.59 -16.07
C LEU A 167 -1.66 0.35 -16.47
N GLY A 168 -2.95 0.31 -16.14
CA GLY A 168 -3.90 -0.72 -16.57
C GLY A 168 -4.49 -0.50 -17.97
N ASP A 169 -4.11 0.54 -18.71
CA ASP A 169 -4.74 0.89 -20.00
C ASP A 169 -4.42 -0.16 -21.08
N SER A 170 -5.39 -0.46 -21.95
CA SER A 170 -5.22 -1.35 -23.10
C SER A 170 -4.10 -0.93 -24.06
N ASN A 171 -3.83 0.37 -24.18
CA ASN A 171 -2.83 0.93 -25.08
C ASN A 171 -1.43 0.91 -24.44
N SER A 172 -0.52 0.13 -25.03
CA SER A 172 0.84 -0.06 -24.52
C SER A 172 1.69 1.21 -24.50
N GLU A 173 1.45 2.16 -25.41
CA GLU A 173 2.20 3.43 -25.43
C GLU A 173 1.75 4.36 -24.29
N ILE A 174 0.46 4.33 -23.93
CA ILE A 174 -0.06 5.07 -22.76
C ILE A 174 0.56 4.49 -21.49
N ARG A 175 0.54 3.15 -21.34
CA ARG A 175 1.19 2.46 -20.22
C ARG A 175 2.66 2.82 -20.10
N ARG A 176 3.41 2.75 -21.21
CA ARG A 176 4.85 3.05 -21.26
C ARG A 176 5.15 4.47 -20.80
N LYS A 177 4.38 5.46 -21.25
CA LYS A 177 4.56 6.86 -20.81
C LYS A 177 4.26 7.01 -19.32
N CYS A 178 3.18 6.39 -18.83
CA CYS A 178 2.81 6.41 -17.41
C CYS A 178 3.88 5.78 -16.54
N ASP A 179 4.44 4.66 -16.96
CA ASP A 179 5.52 3.98 -16.25
C ASP A 179 6.77 4.85 -16.14
N LEU A 180 7.21 5.47 -17.24
CA LEU A 180 8.34 6.42 -17.21
C LEU A 180 8.12 7.57 -16.22
N LEU A 181 6.91 8.14 -16.18
CA LEU A 181 6.59 9.20 -15.21
C LEU A 181 6.65 8.68 -13.77
N LEU A 182 6.18 7.46 -13.51
CA LEU A 182 6.24 6.85 -12.18
C LEU A 182 7.70 6.53 -11.79
N CYS A 183 8.56 6.10 -12.72
CA CYS A 183 9.99 5.95 -12.48
C CYS A 183 10.66 7.28 -12.09
N ASP A 184 10.31 8.37 -12.77
CA ASP A 184 10.81 9.71 -12.45
C ASP A 184 10.35 10.16 -11.05
N PHE A 185 9.07 9.97 -10.71
CA PHE A 185 8.57 10.28 -9.36
C PHE A 185 9.27 9.45 -8.28
N LEU A 186 9.46 8.15 -8.49
CA LEU A 186 10.14 7.27 -7.54
C LEU A 186 11.58 7.71 -7.29
N SER A 187 12.30 8.07 -8.35
CA SER A 187 13.68 8.55 -8.27
C SER A 187 13.76 9.86 -7.46
N ASN A 188 12.89 10.82 -7.77
CA ASN A 188 12.82 12.10 -7.04
C ASN A 188 12.48 11.93 -5.55
N ILE A 189 11.54 11.03 -5.22
CA ILE A 189 11.19 10.72 -3.82
C ILE A 189 12.34 10.01 -3.11
N GLY A 190 13.08 9.14 -3.82
CA GLY A 190 14.27 8.48 -3.30
C GLY A 190 15.37 9.45 -2.88
N GLU A 191 15.50 10.59 -3.56
CA GLU A 191 16.46 11.66 -3.21
C GLU A 191 15.97 12.55 -2.05
N ASN A 192 14.66 12.84 -1.99
CA ASN A 192 14.08 13.66 -0.92
C ASN A 192 12.79 13.05 -0.31
N PRO A 193 12.93 12.04 0.55
CA PRO A 193 11.79 11.30 1.13
C PRO A 193 10.93 12.13 2.09
N ALA A 194 11.50 13.18 2.69
CA ALA A 194 10.81 14.04 3.66
C ALA A 194 9.74 14.92 2.99
N SER A 195 9.74 15.00 1.66
CA SER A 195 8.80 15.82 0.89
C SER A 195 7.40 15.19 0.73
N VAL A 196 7.23 13.91 1.10
CA VAL A 196 5.99 13.14 0.92
C VAL A 196 5.46 12.50 2.18
N ASP A 197 4.14 12.32 2.22
CA ASP A 197 3.52 11.36 3.14
C ASP A 197 3.73 9.93 2.63
N LEU A 198 4.86 9.32 3.01
CA LEU A 198 5.20 7.94 2.69
C LEU A 198 4.13 6.94 3.16
N ASN A 199 3.45 7.19 4.28
CA ASN A 199 2.43 6.27 4.79
C ASN A 199 1.21 6.24 3.88
N SER A 200 0.74 7.41 3.44
CA SER A 200 -0.39 7.49 2.51
C SER A 200 -0.05 6.83 1.18
N LEU A 201 1.15 7.07 0.65
CA LEU A 201 1.60 6.44 -0.60
C LEU A 201 1.73 4.91 -0.44
N MET A 202 2.33 4.44 0.65
CA MET A 202 2.48 3.01 0.94
C MET A 202 1.13 2.29 0.96
N ASN A 203 0.11 2.87 1.59
CA ASN A 203 -1.22 2.27 1.63
C ASN A 203 -1.85 2.15 0.22
N ILE A 204 -1.66 3.14 -0.65
CA ILE A 204 -2.14 3.09 -2.03
C ILE A 204 -1.39 2.01 -2.83
N LEU A 205 -0.08 1.90 -2.65
CA LEU A 205 0.76 0.88 -3.30
C LEU A 205 0.36 -0.54 -2.87
N ILE A 206 0.15 -0.75 -1.57
CA ILE A 206 -0.33 -2.03 -1.01
C ILE A 206 -1.67 -2.41 -1.62
N ALA A 207 -2.61 -1.46 -1.70
CA ALA A 207 -3.93 -1.71 -2.29
C ALA A 207 -3.83 -2.09 -3.77
N ASN A 208 -3.06 -1.32 -4.56
CA ASN A 208 -2.88 -1.58 -5.99
C ASN A 208 -2.14 -2.90 -6.26
N CYS A 209 -1.09 -3.21 -5.49
CA CYS A 209 -0.39 -4.50 -5.56
C CYS A 209 -1.36 -5.67 -5.33
N ARG A 210 -2.16 -5.62 -4.25
CA ARG A 210 -3.14 -6.68 -3.94
C ARG A 210 -4.19 -6.85 -5.03
N MET A 211 -4.70 -5.74 -5.56
CA MET A 211 -5.68 -5.78 -6.65
C MET A 211 -5.08 -6.44 -7.90
N ALA A 212 -3.87 -6.03 -8.29
CA ALA A 212 -3.17 -6.61 -9.43
C ALA A 212 -2.88 -8.10 -9.21
N THR A 213 -2.42 -8.52 -8.03
CA THR A 213 -2.18 -9.93 -7.71
C THR A 213 -3.44 -10.78 -7.82
N VAL A 214 -4.58 -10.29 -7.32
CA VAL A 214 -5.85 -11.01 -7.42
C VAL A 214 -6.28 -11.14 -8.89
N SER A 215 -6.14 -10.07 -9.69
CA SER A 215 -6.42 -10.14 -11.12
C SER A 215 -5.56 -11.18 -11.84
N LEU A 216 -4.25 -11.18 -11.58
CA LEU A 216 -3.31 -12.18 -12.12
C LEU A 216 -3.67 -13.62 -11.72
N SER A 217 -4.05 -13.84 -10.45
CA SER A 217 -4.45 -15.17 -9.99
C SER A 217 -5.71 -15.69 -10.70
N ASN A 218 -6.60 -14.79 -11.12
CA ASN A 218 -7.86 -15.10 -11.81
C ASN A 218 -7.72 -15.21 -13.34
N MET A 219 -6.54 -14.94 -13.91
CA MET A 219 -6.31 -15.06 -15.36
C MET A 219 -6.45 -16.51 -15.83
N SER A 220 -6.87 -16.67 -17.10
CA SER A 220 -6.99 -17.99 -17.71
C SER A 220 -5.62 -18.67 -17.83
N LEU A 221 -5.59 -20.00 -17.94
CA LEU A 221 -4.35 -20.76 -18.12
C LEU A 221 -3.60 -20.35 -19.40
N GLU A 222 -4.33 -19.97 -20.45
CA GLU A 222 -3.74 -19.49 -21.71
C GLU A 222 -3.06 -18.13 -21.52
N ASP A 223 -3.70 -17.20 -20.80
CA ASP A 223 -3.14 -15.88 -20.53
C ASP A 223 -1.93 -15.97 -19.58
N LYS A 224 -1.97 -16.86 -18.59
CA LYS A 224 -0.83 -17.15 -17.69
C LYS A 224 0.36 -17.74 -18.45
N ALA A 225 0.10 -18.62 -19.42
CA ALA A 225 1.14 -19.20 -20.26
C ALA A 225 1.78 -18.13 -21.18
N LEU A 226 0.98 -17.22 -21.73
CA LEU A 226 1.47 -16.12 -22.55
C LEU A 226 2.36 -15.15 -21.75
N ASP A 227 1.92 -14.75 -20.56
CA ASP A 227 2.69 -13.89 -19.65
C ASP A 227 4.01 -14.57 -19.24
N SER A 228 3.96 -15.86 -18.91
CA SER A 228 5.17 -16.66 -18.58
C SER A 228 6.15 -16.74 -19.76
N LEU A 229 5.66 -16.94 -20.99
CA LEU A 229 6.48 -16.96 -22.21
C LEU A 229 7.13 -15.60 -22.48
N MET A 230 6.41 -14.50 -22.20
CA MET A 230 6.91 -13.14 -22.33
C MET A 230 8.03 -12.82 -21.31
N VAL A 231 7.94 -13.37 -20.09
CA VAL A 231 9.01 -13.25 -19.08
C VAL A 231 10.27 -14.00 -19.52
N LEU A 232 10.13 -15.23 -20.05
CA LEU A 232 11.24 -16.06 -20.51
C LEU A 232 12.01 -15.48 -21.70
N SER A 233 11.40 -14.61 -22.51
CA SER A 233 12.09 -13.93 -23.60
C SER A 233 13.07 -12.83 -23.14
N GLY A 234 13.29 -12.68 -21.82
CA GLY A 234 14.24 -11.71 -21.26
C GLY A 234 13.81 -10.25 -21.44
N ALA A 235 12.58 -10.01 -21.87
CA ALA A 235 12.03 -8.68 -22.11
C ALA A 235 11.61 -8.05 -20.77
N LYS A 236 12.58 -7.53 -20.00
CA LYS A 236 12.32 -6.58 -18.90
C LYS A 236 11.84 -5.20 -19.41
N SER A 237 11.26 -5.16 -20.61
CA SER A 237 10.78 -3.95 -21.26
C SER A 237 9.29 -3.78 -20.98
N THR A 238 8.91 -2.59 -20.55
CA THR A 238 7.56 -2.12 -20.20
C THR A 238 6.52 -2.24 -21.32
N THR A 239 6.94 -2.70 -22.49
CA THR A 239 6.12 -2.87 -23.69
C THR A 239 5.56 -4.28 -23.85
N VAL A 240 6.01 -5.27 -23.07
CA VAL A 240 5.67 -6.69 -23.29
C VAL A 240 4.87 -7.32 -22.15
N GLN A 241 4.81 -6.71 -20.96
CA GLN A 241 4.05 -7.27 -19.83
C GLN A 241 2.54 -7.00 -19.94
N SER A 242 1.74 -7.91 -19.38
CA SER A 242 0.31 -7.66 -19.14
C SER A 242 0.11 -6.41 -18.27
N PRO A 243 -0.99 -5.65 -18.45
CA PRO A 243 -1.26 -4.45 -17.65
C PRO A 243 -1.28 -4.73 -16.14
N GLU A 244 -1.87 -5.85 -15.74
CA GLU A 244 -1.94 -6.30 -14.35
C GLU A 244 -0.55 -6.60 -13.79
N ARG A 245 0.32 -7.26 -14.57
CA ARG A 245 1.69 -7.53 -14.14
C ARG A 245 2.51 -6.26 -14.00
N LEU A 246 2.36 -5.33 -14.95
CA LEU A 246 3.03 -4.03 -14.89
C LEU A 246 2.61 -3.27 -13.62
N GLN A 247 1.31 -3.20 -13.31
CA GLN A 247 0.81 -2.61 -12.07
C GLN A 247 1.40 -3.29 -10.82
N GLN A 248 1.43 -4.62 -10.77
CA GLN A 248 1.97 -5.35 -9.62
C GLN A 248 3.47 -5.05 -9.43
N VAL A 249 4.28 -5.15 -10.49
CA VAL A 249 5.72 -4.93 -10.45
C VAL A 249 6.05 -3.48 -10.09
N THR A 250 5.37 -2.50 -10.69
CA THR A 250 5.57 -1.09 -10.34
C THR A 250 5.22 -0.83 -8.87
N ALA A 251 4.15 -1.42 -8.33
CA ALA A 251 3.81 -1.31 -6.92
C ALA A 251 4.88 -1.93 -6.01
N LEU A 252 5.37 -3.14 -6.34
CA LEU A 252 6.44 -3.81 -5.61
C LEU A 252 7.74 -3.01 -5.62
N GLN A 253 8.14 -2.44 -6.76
CA GLN A 253 9.34 -1.59 -6.87
C GLN A 253 9.27 -0.37 -5.94
N TRP A 254 8.11 0.29 -5.87
CA TRP A 254 7.91 1.42 -4.97
C TRP A 254 7.93 0.99 -3.50
N ILE A 255 7.25 -0.11 -3.14
CA ILE A 255 7.26 -0.67 -1.78
C ILE A 255 8.69 -1.01 -1.37
N HIS A 256 9.44 -1.67 -2.26
CA HIS A 256 10.84 -2.01 -2.05
C HIS A 256 11.67 -0.77 -1.74
N ARG A 257 11.60 0.24 -2.60
CA ARG A 257 12.35 1.49 -2.43
C ARG A 257 11.97 2.22 -1.15
N PHE A 258 10.70 2.20 -0.78
CA PHE A 258 10.23 2.86 0.44
C PHE A 258 10.69 2.13 1.70
N ILE A 259 10.80 0.80 1.68
CA ILE A 259 11.40 0.03 2.77
C ILE A 259 12.87 0.43 2.96
N GLU A 260 13.64 0.52 1.86
CA GLU A 260 15.06 0.95 1.91
C GLU A 260 15.22 2.35 2.49
N VAL A 261 14.38 3.28 2.03
CA VAL A 261 14.41 4.69 2.47
C VAL A 261 13.89 4.85 3.90
N SER A 262 12.93 4.03 4.32
CA SER A 262 12.32 4.10 5.66
C SER A 262 13.16 3.47 6.76
N ALA A 263 14.28 2.81 6.44
CA ALA A 263 15.18 2.21 7.42
C ALA A 263 15.69 3.21 8.47
N GLY A 264 15.77 4.51 8.15
CA GLY A 264 16.10 5.58 9.11
C GLY A 264 14.93 6.07 9.99
N ASN A 265 13.68 5.69 9.67
CA ASN A 265 12.43 6.09 10.35
C ASN A 265 11.63 4.85 10.83
N GLY A 266 12.33 3.84 11.34
CA GLY A 266 11.83 2.46 11.52
C GLY A 266 10.53 2.29 12.32
N LEU A 267 10.22 3.15 13.30
CA LEU A 267 9.01 3.02 14.13
C LEU A 267 7.70 3.14 13.33
N LYS A 268 7.68 3.88 12.22
CA LYS A 268 6.49 3.98 11.36
C LYS A 268 6.33 2.76 10.46
N LEU A 269 7.44 2.17 10.01
CA LEU A 269 7.44 1.00 9.15
C LEU A 269 6.94 -0.26 9.86
N LEU A 270 7.25 -0.43 11.15
CA LEU A 270 6.78 -1.57 11.96
C LEU A 270 5.24 -1.74 11.96
N ARG A 271 4.50 -0.63 11.93
CA ARG A 271 3.03 -0.64 11.88
C ARG A 271 2.47 -1.05 10.53
N LEU A 272 3.28 -0.94 9.47
CA LEU A 272 2.91 -1.28 8.11
C LEU A 272 3.32 -2.71 7.71
N VAL A 273 4.02 -3.45 8.58
CA VAL A 273 4.48 -4.82 8.27
C VAL A 273 3.32 -5.73 7.89
N ALA A 274 2.24 -5.79 8.67
CA ALA A 274 1.10 -6.67 8.32
C ALA A 274 0.43 -6.29 6.99
N PRO A 275 0.09 -5.00 6.75
CA PRO A 275 -0.39 -4.55 5.44
C PRO A 275 0.56 -4.89 4.28
N ILE A 276 1.87 -4.67 4.44
CA ILE A 276 2.89 -4.96 3.43
C ILE A 276 2.92 -6.47 3.13
N LEU A 277 2.93 -7.32 4.16
CA LEU A 277 2.91 -8.78 3.99
C LEU A 277 1.67 -9.27 3.25
N SER A 278 0.52 -8.64 3.50
CA SER A 278 -0.73 -8.97 2.80
C SER A 278 -0.69 -8.69 1.30
N ALA A 279 0.26 -7.84 0.85
CA ALA A 279 0.51 -7.57 -0.56
C ALA A 279 1.61 -8.47 -1.14
N ILE A 280 2.71 -8.69 -0.39
CA ILE A 280 3.93 -9.31 -0.93
C ILE A 280 3.87 -10.84 -0.93
N LEU A 281 3.39 -11.48 0.15
CA LEU A 281 3.45 -12.95 0.27
C LEU A 281 2.72 -13.68 -0.87
N PRO A 282 1.55 -13.22 -1.33
CA PRO A 282 0.89 -13.80 -2.51
C PRO A 282 1.71 -13.68 -3.82
N CYS A 283 2.61 -12.70 -3.92
CA CYS A 283 3.44 -12.48 -5.13
C CYS A 283 4.64 -13.43 -5.24
N LEU A 284 4.88 -14.29 -4.24
CA LEU A 284 5.99 -15.26 -4.24
C LEU A 284 5.72 -16.50 -5.11
N GLU A 285 4.56 -16.60 -5.76
CA GLU A 285 4.18 -17.72 -6.63
C GLU A 285 5.05 -17.84 -7.90
N ASP A 286 5.59 -16.74 -8.41
CA ASP A 286 6.15 -16.67 -9.78
C ASP A 286 7.69 -16.57 -9.86
N PHE A 287 8.44 -16.95 -8.82
CA PHE A 287 9.89 -16.65 -8.73
C PHE A 287 10.18 -15.15 -8.93
N ASP A 288 9.28 -14.29 -8.44
CA ASP A 288 9.54 -12.86 -8.46
C ASP A 288 10.66 -12.56 -7.47
N ASP A 289 11.89 -12.48 -7.99
CA ASP A 289 13.10 -12.13 -7.25
C ASP A 289 12.90 -10.82 -6.45
N LEU A 290 12.08 -9.90 -6.95
CA LEU A 290 11.79 -8.65 -6.26
C LEU A 290 10.88 -8.88 -5.05
N ALA A 291 9.80 -9.65 -5.18
CA ALA A 291 8.93 -9.97 -4.04
C ALA A 291 9.70 -10.74 -2.95
N ALA A 292 10.57 -11.67 -3.37
CA ALA A 292 11.45 -12.41 -2.47
C ALA A 292 12.45 -11.49 -1.76
N ASP A 293 13.12 -10.57 -2.49
CA ASP A 293 14.06 -9.60 -1.89
C ASP A 293 13.35 -8.69 -0.88
N ILE A 294 12.15 -8.18 -1.21
CA ILE A 294 11.39 -7.36 -0.26
C ILE A 294 11.03 -8.17 0.98
N ASN A 295 10.60 -9.42 0.80
CA ASN A 295 10.27 -10.30 1.91
C ASN A 295 11.46 -10.52 2.86
N GLU A 296 12.64 -10.84 2.32
CA GLU A 296 13.88 -11.01 3.12
C GLU A 296 14.27 -9.71 3.84
N LYS A 297 14.23 -8.57 3.13
CA LYS A 297 14.54 -7.27 3.73
C LYS A 297 13.60 -6.92 4.85
N LEU A 298 12.30 -7.23 4.71
CA LEU A 298 11.31 -6.96 5.74
C LEU A 298 11.50 -7.88 6.96
N MET A 299 11.79 -9.16 6.77
CA MET A 299 12.13 -10.08 7.87
C MET A 299 13.34 -9.57 8.64
N LYS A 300 14.42 -9.22 7.92
CA LYS A 300 15.64 -8.66 8.53
C LYS A 300 15.36 -7.36 9.27
N PHE A 301 14.59 -6.45 8.67
CA PHE A 301 14.21 -5.19 9.30
C PHE A 301 13.45 -5.42 10.63
N VAL A 302 12.47 -6.32 10.64
CA VAL A 302 11.69 -6.65 11.86
C VAL A 302 12.60 -7.26 12.92
N HIS A 303 13.47 -8.19 12.53
CA HIS A 303 14.43 -8.80 13.44
C HIS A 303 15.37 -7.77 14.07
N ASP A 304 16.04 -6.96 13.25
CA ASP A 304 17.01 -5.96 13.70
C ASP A 304 16.35 -4.85 14.55
N SER A 305 15.12 -4.46 14.21
CA SER A 305 14.36 -3.42 14.94
C SER A 305 13.88 -3.85 16.34
N GLN A 306 13.93 -5.14 16.66
CA GLN A 306 13.47 -5.68 17.95
C GLN A 306 14.61 -6.19 18.83
N GLN A 307 15.86 -6.11 18.36
CA GLN A 307 17.01 -6.43 19.20
C GLN A 307 17.21 -5.39 20.31
N PRO A 308 17.58 -5.80 21.53
CA PRO A 308 17.93 -4.85 22.59
C PRO A 308 19.18 -4.05 22.17
N ASP A 309 19.07 -2.71 22.17
CA ASP A 309 20.21 -1.82 21.93
C ASP A 309 21.42 -2.24 22.79
N SER A 310 22.61 -2.28 22.20
CA SER A 310 23.88 -2.55 22.89
C SER A 310 24.27 -1.46 23.91
N GLN A 311 23.43 -0.44 24.13
CA GLN A 311 23.62 0.61 25.13
C GLN A 311 22.65 0.43 26.30
N PRO A 312 23.13 0.52 27.56
CA PRO A 312 22.27 0.40 28.72
C PRO A 312 21.21 1.52 28.71
N PRO A 313 19.93 1.20 28.95
CA PRO A 313 18.86 2.18 28.87
C PRO A 313 19.00 3.24 29.98
N PRO A 314 18.71 4.52 29.70
CA PRO A 314 18.53 5.51 30.75
C PRO A 314 17.35 5.09 31.65
N ALA A 315 17.55 5.21 32.97
CA ALA A 315 16.83 4.52 34.04
C ALA A 315 15.29 4.68 34.11
N ASN A 316 14.64 5.41 33.20
CA ASN A 316 13.21 5.73 33.27
C ASN A 316 12.40 5.36 32.02
N SER A 317 12.84 4.40 31.18
CA SER A 317 12.13 4.08 29.92
C SER A 317 12.13 2.61 29.49
N SER A 318 12.33 1.67 30.41
CA SER A 318 12.50 0.23 30.09
C SER A 318 11.19 -0.52 29.78
N GLU A 319 10.03 -0.05 30.24
CA GLU A 319 8.75 -0.77 30.04
C GLU A 319 7.97 -0.29 28.80
N ALA A 320 8.14 0.96 28.36
CA ALA A 320 7.35 1.54 27.27
C ALA A 320 7.89 1.23 25.86
N ARG A 321 9.10 0.66 25.71
CA ARG A 321 9.76 0.45 24.40
C ARG A 321 9.60 -0.96 23.82
N LYS A 322 9.26 -1.98 24.63
CA LYS A 322 9.26 -3.40 24.20
C LYS A 322 8.07 -3.82 23.30
N SER A 323 7.09 -2.94 23.08
CA SER A 323 5.86 -3.28 22.33
C SER A 323 5.33 -2.18 21.40
N ALA A 324 6.00 -1.03 21.26
CA ALA A 324 5.31 0.18 20.80
C ALA A 324 5.08 0.32 19.28
N GLY A 325 5.35 -0.70 18.46
CA GLY A 325 5.25 -0.57 17.00
C GLY A 325 4.81 -1.81 16.21
N LEU A 326 5.25 -3.01 16.59
CA LEU A 326 4.97 -4.22 15.81
C LEU A 326 3.63 -4.84 16.23
N ASP A 327 2.71 -4.96 15.28
CA ASP A 327 1.40 -5.58 15.49
C ASP A 327 1.46 -7.08 15.18
N CYS A 328 2.09 -7.85 16.07
CA CYS A 328 2.27 -9.30 15.90
C CYS A 328 0.95 -10.02 15.62
N PHE A 329 -0.15 -9.63 16.26
CA PHE A 329 -1.45 -10.25 16.07
C PHE A 329 -1.96 -10.10 14.62
N ASN A 330 -1.93 -8.90 14.06
CA ASN A 330 -2.36 -8.71 12.67
C ASN A 330 -1.38 -9.33 11.67
N ILE A 331 -0.07 -9.39 11.99
CA ILE A 331 0.91 -10.11 11.17
C ILE A 331 0.58 -11.60 11.14
N LEU A 332 0.35 -12.22 12.29
CA LEU A 332 -0.02 -13.63 12.39
C LEU A 332 -1.30 -13.94 11.60
N LYS A 333 -2.32 -13.09 11.67
CA LYS A 333 -3.54 -13.24 10.87
C LYS A 333 -3.29 -13.23 9.35
N VAL A 334 -2.34 -12.41 8.88
CA VAL A 334 -1.95 -12.40 7.47
C VAL A 334 -1.23 -13.70 7.13
N ILE A 335 -0.28 -14.13 7.96
CA ILE A 335 0.50 -15.37 7.79
C ILE A 335 -0.42 -16.61 7.76
N TYR A 336 -1.39 -16.70 8.66
CA TYR A 336 -2.27 -17.87 8.77
C TYR A 336 -3.06 -18.10 7.47
N LYS A 337 -3.47 -17.04 6.79
CA LYS A 337 -4.13 -17.15 5.48
C LYS A 337 -3.20 -17.70 4.40
N MET A 338 -1.90 -17.47 4.54
CA MET A 338 -0.90 -17.92 3.55
C MET A 338 -0.57 -19.40 3.68
N PHE A 339 -0.89 -20.07 4.80
CA PHE A 339 -0.73 -21.52 4.95
C PHE A 339 -1.59 -22.33 3.98
N ASP A 340 -2.67 -21.76 3.44
CA ASP A 340 -3.54 -22.41 2.47
C ASP A 340 -3.28 -21.93 1.02
N HIS A 341 -2.20 -21.18 0.78
CA HIS A 341 -1.87 -20.65 -0.55
C HIS A 341 -1.41 -21.76 -1.51
N SER A 342 -1.71 -21.62 -2.81
CA SER A 342 -1.32 -22.58 -3.87
C SER A 342 0.19 -22.76 -3.97
N SER A 343 0.92 -21.64 -3.98
CA SER A 343 2.39 -21.60 -4.02
C SER A 343 3.05 -22.20 -2.78
N VAL A 344 3.92 -23.20 -2.99
CA VAL A 344 4.79 -23.78 -1.95
C VAL A 344 5.71 -22.71 -1.35
N LEU A 345 6.26 -21.81 -2.17
CA LEU A 345 7.16 -20.74 -1.73
C LEU A 345 6.45 -19.78 -0.76
N THR A 346 5.20 -19.42 -1.04
CA THR A 346 4.38 -18.58 -0.16
C THR A 346 4.12 -19.26 1.18
N ARG A 347 3.79 -20.56 1.18
CA ARG A 347 3.57 -21.34 2.42
C ARG A 347 4.85 -21.45 3.25
N LEU A 348 6.00 -21.70 2.61
CA LEU A 348 7.30 -21.73 3.29
C LEU A 348 7.70 -20.35 3.86
N ALA A 349 7.49 -19.27 3.11
CA ALA A 349 7.74 -17.91 3.59
C ALA A 349 6.85 -17.56 4.80
N ALA A 350 5.59 -18.00 4.79
CA ALA A 350 4.67 -17.83 5.92
C ALA A 350 5.18 -18.53 7.19
N LEU A 351 5.68 -19.78 7.08
CA LEU A 351 6.30 -20.50 8.20
C LEU A 351 7.54 -19.78 8.73
N ARG A 352 8.43 -19.33 7.83
CA ARG A 352 9.63 -18.54 8.20
C ARG A 352 9.28 -17.24 8.91
N TRP A 353 8.18 -16.59 8.55
CA TRP A 353 7.71 -15.41 9.29
C TRP A 353 7.29 -15.75 10.72
N VAL A 354 6.66 -16.90 10.97
CA VAL A 354 6.38 -17.33 12.35
C VAL A 354 7.68 -17.55 13.11
N GLU A 355 8.69 -18.17 12.51
CA GLU A 355 10.01 -18.34 13.13
C GLU A 355 10.63 -16.99 13.53
N VAL A 356 10.61 -16.00 12.63
CA VAL A 356 11.08 -14.63 12.93
C VAL A 356 10.30 -14.03 14.10
N LEU A 357 8.97 -14.17 14.11
CA LEU A 357 8.12 -13.64 15.19
C LEU A 357 8.36 -14.34 16.53
N VAL A 358 8.66 -15.64 16.54
CA VAL A 358 9.03 -16.37 17.76
C VAL A 358 10.33 -15.82 18.34
N VAL A 359 11.28 -15.41 17.49
CA VAL A 359 12.53 -14.79 17.96
C VAL A 359 12.29 -13.38 18.53
N VAL A 360 11.44 -12.57 17.89
CA VAL A 360 11.28 -11.14 18.28
C VAL A 360 10.20 -10.88 19.34
N GLN A 361 9.09 -11.62 19.34
CA GLN A 361 7.95 -11.47 20.26
C GLN A 361 7.32 -12.84 20.60
N PRO A 362 8.06 -13.75 21.25
CA PRO A 362 7.61 -15.11 21.54
C PRO A 362 6.32 -15.16 22.37
N GLU A 363 6.14 -14.24 23.33
CA GLU A 363 4.94 -14.18 24.17
C GLU A 363 3.68 -13.91 23.34
N ALA A 364 3.76 -13.02 22.36
CA ALA A 364 2.64 -12.68 21.49
C ALA A 364 2.25 -13.84 20.57
N VAL A 365 3.25 -14.56 20.05
CA VAL A 365 3.03 -15.77 19.22
C VAL A 365 2.42 -16.89 20.05
N LEU A 366 3.00 -17.18 21.21
CA LEU A 366 2.54 -18.27 22.07
C LEU A 366 1.18 -17.98 22.73
N ALA A 367 0.84 -16.71 22.96
CA ALA A 367 -0.52 -16.31 23.36
C ALA A 367 -1.57 -16.65 22.28
N ASN A 368 -1.18 -16.69 21.00
CA ASN A 368 -2.02 -17.11 19.87
C ASN A 368 -1.88 -18.60 19.52
N SER A 369 -1.20 -19.39 20.35
CA SER A 369 -0.97 -20.83 20.11
C SER A 369 -2.25 -21.65 19.88
N GLY A 370 -3.38 -21.23 20.46
CA GLY A 370 -4.68 -21.87 20.25
C GLY A 370 -5.18 -21.84 18.80
N GLU A 371 -4.80 -20.84 18.01
CA GLU A 371 -5.11 -20.75 16.58
C GLU A 371 -3.95 -21.30 15.73
N LEU A 372 -2.70 -20.99 16.12
CA LEU A 372 -1.49 -21.42 15.40
C LEU A 372 -1.34 -22.95 15.35
N MET A 373 -1.50 -23.64 16.48
CA MET A 373 -1.20 -25.06 16.57
C MET A 373 -2.11 -25.92 15.67
N PRO A 374 -3.43 -25.74 15.63
CA PRO A 374 -4.29 -26.43 14.67
C PRO A 374 -3.89 -26.21 13.21
N LEU A 375 -3.44 -25.00 12.85
CA LEU A 375 -2.98 -24.68 11.50
C LEU A 375 -1.67 -25.40 11.17
N LEU A 376 -0.70 -25.44 12.10
CA LEU A 376 0.54 -26.19 11.91
C LEU A 376 0.28 -27.70 11.79
N LEU A 377 -0.67 -28.24 12.57
CA LEU A 377 -1.08 -29.63 12.46
C LEU A 377 -1.70 -29.93 11.09
N LYS A 378 -2.50 -29.01 10.52
CA LYS A 378 -3.03 -29.15 9.17
C LYS A 378 -1.91 -29.26 8.12
N LEU A 379 -0.82 -28.49 8.30
CA LEU A 379 0.33 -28.53 7.39
C LEU A 379 1.13 -29.83 7.44
N PHE A 380 0.91 -30.71 8.42
CA PHE A 380 1.53 -32.05 8.38
C PHE A 380 0.96 -32.92 7.25
N SER A 381 -0.21 -32.57 6.72
CA SER A 381 -0.83 -33.17 5.54
C SER A 381 -0.52 -32.39 4.25
N ASP A 382 0.42 -31.44 4.26
CA ASP A 382 0.76 -30.67 3.06
C ASP A 382 1.32 -31.57 1.95
N PRO A 383 0.95 -31.35 0.67
CA PRO A 383 1.51 -32.12 -0.44
C PRO A 383 3.03 -31.96 -0.56
N ALA A 384 3.58 -30.78 -0.25
CA ALA A 384 5.01 -30.50 -0.34
C ALA A 384 5.74 -30.95 0.94
N VAL A 385 6.74 -31.81 0.78
CA VAL A 385 7.51 -32.40 1.90
C VAL A 385 8.28 -31.34 2.68
N GLU A 386 8.80 -30.32 2.00
CA GLU A 386 9.52 -29.21 2.58
C GLU A 386 8.62 -28.41 3.54
N VAL A 387 7.34 -28.24 3.21
CA VAL A 387 6.37 -27.55 4.06
C VAL A 387 6.08 -28.37 5.32
N VAL A 388 5.91 -29.70 5.17
CA VAL A 388 5.75 -30.62 6.30
C VAL A 388 6.95 -30.53 7.24
N HIS A 389 8.18 -30.62 6.70
CA HIS A 389 9.39 -30.53 7.50
C HIS A 389 9.52 -29.19 8.24
N SER A 390 9.28 -28.07 7.56
CA SER A 390 9.32 -26.76 8.20
C SER A 390 8.25 -26.61 9.29
N ALA A 391 7.04 -27.14 9.07
CA ALA A 391 5.98 -27.12 10.08
C ALA A 391 6.36 -27.96 11.31
N VAL A 392 6.89 -29.17 11.12
CA VAL A 392 7.36 -30.04 12.22
C VAL A 392 8.49 -29.36 13.00
N ALA A 393 9.48 -28.78 12.30
CA ALA A 393 10.59 -28.07 12.92
C ALA A 393 10.11 -26.87 13.76
N LEU A 394 9.17 -26.08 13.23
CA LEU A 394 8.59 -24.93 13.93
C LEU A 394 7.80 -25.36 15.18
N VAL A 395 6.99 -26.42 15.10
CA VAL A 395 6.31 -26.99 16.28
C VAL A 395 7.33 -27.40 17.33
N GLY A 396 8.40 -28.10 16.93
CA GLY A 396 9.49 -28.48 17.81
C GLY A 396 10.14 -27.28 18.49
N CYS A 397 10.38 -26.19 17.74
CA CYS A 397 10.90 -24.92 18.27
C CYS A 397 9.96 -24.30 19.31
N LEU A 398 8.67 -24.17 18.98
CA LEU A 398 7.64 -23.61 19.87
C LEU A 398 7.52 -24.41 21.17
N CYS A 399 7.53 -25.74 21.07
CA CYS A 399 7.41 -26.65 22.22
C CYS A 399 8.62 -26.60 23.16
N LYS A 400 9.81 -26.31 22.63
CA LYS A 400 11.06 -26.16 23.40
C LYS A 400 11.26 -24.75 23.95
N HIS A 401 10.47 -23.77 23.49
CA HIS A 401 10.66 -22.36 23.87
C HIS A 401 10.37 -22.13 25.37
N PRO A 402 11.21 -21.39 26.12
CA PRO A 402 11.04 -21.19 27.56
C PRO A 402 9.66 -20.61 27.94
N VAL A 403 9.18 -19.61 27.19
CA VAL A 403 7.86 -18.98 27.40
C VAL A 403 6.70 -19.98 27.33
N ALA A 404 6.83 -21.06 26.54
CA ALA A 404 5.80 -22.10 26.46
C ALA A 404 5.72 -22.93 27.74
N ARG A 405 6.80 -23.00 28.54
CA ARG A 405 6.82 -23.65 29.86
C ARG A 405 6.12 -22.75 30.89
N ASP A 406 6.40 -21.45 30.87
CA ASP A 406 5.82 -20.50 31.83
C ASP A 406 4.29 -20.34 31.68
N LEU A 407 3.79 -20.35 30.44
CA LEU A 407 2.34 -20.33 30.17
C LEU A 407 1.61 -21.60 30.64
N SER A 408 2.35 -22.71 30.79
CA SER A 408 1.78 -24.02 31.14
C SER A 408 1.40 -24.13 32.63
N ASP A 409 2.10 -23.40 33.51
CA ASP A 409 1.82 -23.35 34.94
C ASP A 409 0.49 -22.63 35.28
N ALA A 410 -0.10 -21.91 34.33
CA ALA A 410 -1.35 -21.18 34.51
C ALA A 410 -2.64 -21.97 34.15
N SER A 411 -2.52 -23.17 33.55
CA SER A 411 -3.67 -23.93 33.03
C SER A 411 -4.10 -25.11 33.93
N SER A 412 -5.38 -25.48 33.85
CA SER A 412 -6.10 -26.44 34.73
C SER A 412 -5.29 -27.69 35.13
N SER A 413 -5.18 -27.92 36.43
CA SER A 413 -4.44 -29.01 37.08
C SER A 413 -4.93 -30.41 36.72
N ASP A 414 -6.14 -30.55 36.17
CA ASP A 414 -6.71 -31.84 35.79
C ASP A 414 -6.17 -32.37 34.44
N LEU A 415 -5.95 -31.48 33.45
CA LEU A 415 -5.34 -31.87 32.17
C LEU A 415 -3.86 -32.21 32.36
N GLN A 416 -3.16 -31.43 33.20
CA GLN A 416 -1.81 -31.74 33.65
C GLN A 416 -1.74 -33.14 34.28
N ARG A 417 -2.72 -33.54 35.10
CA ARG A 417 -2.76 -34.85 35.75
C ARG A 417 -2.96 -36.00 34.75
N VAL A 418 -3.78 -35.81 33.71
CA VAL A 418 -4.02 -36.81 32.67
C VAL A 418 -2.82 -36.96 31.75
N LEU A 419 -2.20 -35.85 31.33
CA LEU A 419 -1.03 -35.87 30.46
C LEU A 419 0.24 -36.32 31.19
N ALA A 420 0.41 -35.99 32.48
CA ALA A 420 1.51 -36.50 33.30
C ALA A 420 1.48 -38.02 33.43
N LYS A 421 0.28 -38.63 33.50
CA LYS A 421 0.13 -40.09 33.52
C LYS A 421 0.58 -40.76 32.21
N LEU A 422 0.52 -40.07 31.07
CA LEU A 422 1.00 -40.58 29.78
C LEU A 422 2.52 -40.58 29.69
N VAL A 423 3.19 -39.59 30.30
CA VAL A 423 4.66 -39.48 30.32
C VAL A 423 5.31 -40.52 31.26
N THR A 424 4.62 -40.92 32.33
CA THR A 424 5.10 -41.94 33.29
C THR A 424 5.10 -43.38 32.78
N VAL A 425 4.74 -43.64 31.50
CA VAL A 425 4.62 -44.99 30.94
C VAL A 425 5.91 -45.54 30.34
N SER A 426 7.04 -44.81 30.36
CA SER A 426 8.36 -45.38 30.02
C SER A 426 9.06 -45.91 31.27
N PRO A 427 9.10 -47.24 31.52
CA PRO A 427 9.85 -47.80 32.63
C PRO A 427 11.29 -48.04 32.15
N GLY A 428 12.24 -47.17 32.49
CA GLY A 428 13.64 -47.46 32.20
C GLY A 428 14.69 -46.35 32.32
N MET A 429 14.34 -45.09 32.53
CA MET A 429 15.36 -44.03 32.74
C MET A 429 15.40 -43.62 34.21
N GLY A 430 16.54 -43.88 34.84
CA GLY A 430 16.78 -43.64 36.26
C GLY A 430 16.65 -42.17 36.69
N ASP A 431 16.43 -42.01 37.99
CA ASP A 431 16.08 -40.78 38.74
C ASP A 431 17.10 -39.61 38.69
N ASP A 432 18.05 -39.59 37.76
CA ASP A 432 19.17 -38.64 37.76
C ASP A 432 19.13 -37.57 36.65
N HIS A 433 18.00 -37.43 35.96
CA HIS A 433 17.74 -36.25 35.15
C HIS A 433 16.84 -35.30 35.93
N GLN A 434 17.32 -34.08 36.19
CA GLN A 434 16.47 -32.90 36.28
C GLN A 434 15.69 -32.79 34.95
N GLY A 435 14.68 -33.62 34.80
CA GLY A 435 14.03 -33.90 33.53
C GLY A 435 13.36 -32.63 33.03
N GLU A 436 13.68 -32.23 31.81
CA GLU A 436 12.96 -31.18 31.11
C GLU A 436 11.47 -31.57 31.09
N ARG A 437 10.67 -30.93 31.94
CA ARG A 437 9.22 -31.13 31.92
C ARG A 437 8.72 -30.64 30.56
N ALA A 438 8.10 -31.53 29.79
CA ALA A 438 7.45 -31.18 28.54
C ALA A 438 6.38 -30.12 28.79
N SER A 439 6.37 -29.04 28.01
CA SER A 439 5.32 -28.02 28.08
C SER A 439 3.95 -28.66 27.79
N ILE A 440 2.89 -28.20 28.49
CA ILE A 440 1.51 -28.63 28.21
C ILE A 440 1.13 -28.37 26.75
N LEU A 441 1.65 -27.30 26.15
CA LEU A 441 1.46 -27.02 24.74
C LEU A 441 1.93 -28.19 23.87
N CYS A 442 3.12 -28.72 24.16
CA CYS A 442 3.71 -29.88 23.47
C CYS A 442 2.86 -31.13 23.68
N LEU A 443 2.49 -31.44 24.92
CA LEU A 443 1.70 -32.63 25.25
C LEU A 443 0.31 -32.61 24.59
N ARG A 444 -0.33 -31.44 24.54
CA ARG A 444 -1.61 -31.25 23.85
C ARG A 444 -1.45 -31.44 22.34
N PHE A 445 -0.42 -30.83 21.75
CA PHE A 445 -0.15 -30.97 20.33
C PHE A 445 0.12 -32.43 19.93
N LEU A 446 0.92 -33.17 20.71
CA LEU A 446 1.18 -34.59 20.47
C LEU A 446 -0.12 -35.42 20.53
N LEU A 447 -1.01 -35.11 21.46
CA LEU A 447 -2.33 -35.75 21.51
C LEU A 447 -3.14 -35.44 20.24
N ASP A 448 -3.11 -34.20 19.76
CA ASP A 448 -3.78 -33.80 18.53
C ASP A 448 -3.19 -34.51 17.29
N VAL A 449 -1.86 -34.72 17.24
CA VAL A 449 -1.18 -35.52 16.21
C VAL A 449 -1.65 -36.98 16.25
N VAL A 450 -1.68 -37.60 17.43
CA VAL A 450 -2.14 -38.99 17.58
C VAL A 450 -3.59 -39.13 17.15
N ASN A 451 -4.46 -38.22 17.59
CA ASN A 451 -5.86 -38.20 17.16
C ASN A 451 -5.99 -38.06 15.64
N ARG A 452 -5.14 -37.23 15.03
CA ARG A 452 -5.12 -37.07 13.58
C ARG A 452 -4.71 -38.35 12.86
N PHE A 453 -3.64 -39.02 13.30
CA PHE A 453 -3.23 -40.32 12.75
C PHE A 453 -4.26 -41.43 12.93
N ILE A 454 -5.03 -41.41 14.02
CA ILE A 454 -6.13 -42.35 14.23
C ILE A 454 -7.27 -42.08 13.24
N SER A 455 -7.58 -40.81 12.98
CA SER A 455 -8.66 -40.41 12.06
C SER A 455 -8.29 -40.53 10.57
N ASP A 456 -7.01 -40.46 10.25
CA ASP A 456 -6.46 -40.42 8.89
C ASP A 456 -5.23 -41.33 8.83
N THR A 457 -5.49 -42.63 8.62
CA THR A 457 -4.44 -43.65 8.65
C THR A 457 -3.50 -43.54 7.45
N ASP A 458 -3.95 -42.98 6.33
CA ASP A 458 -3.14 -42.79 5.13
C ASP A 458 -2.04 -41.74 5.38
N MET A 459 -2.38 -40.66 6.09
CA MET A 459 -1.39 -39.67 6.53
C MET A 459 -0.27 -40.30 7.38
N LEU A 460 -0.59 -41.24 8.29
CA LEU A 460 0.41 -41.94 9.09
C LEU A 460 1.34 -42.79 8.20
N VAL A 461 0.79 -43.49 7.21
CA VAL A 461 1.59 -44.34 6.31
C VAL A 461 2.50 -43.50 5.42
N GLU A 462 1.99 -42.41 4.85
CA GLU A 462 2.73 -41.59 3.89
C GLU A 462 3.73 -40.63 4.54
N LYS A 463 3.37 -40.05 5.68
CA LYS A 463 4.11 -38.94 6.31
C LYS A 463 4.62 -39.27 7.71
N GLY A 464 4.26 -40.42 8.28
CA GLY A 464 4.64 -40.80 9.65
C GLY A 464 6.15 -40.74 9.88
N ASN A 465 6.95 -41.23 8.93
CA ASN A 465 8.41 -41.13 9.03
C ASN A 465 8.90 -39.68 9.09
N LEU A 466 8.28 -38.74 8.37
CA LEU A 466 8.69 -37.33 8.35
C LEU A 466 8.35 -36.58 9.66
N ILE A 467 7.34 -37.08 10.38
CA ILE A 467 6.79 -36.43 11.58
C ILE A 467 7.38 -37.03 12.86
N ILE A 468 7.69 -38.33 12.86
CA ILE A 468 8.09 -39.08 14.05
C ILE A 468 9.62 -39.09 14.25
N THR A 469 10.41 -38.95 13.19
CA THR A 469 11.89 -38.83 13.27
C THR A 469 12.31 -37.40 13.56
#